data_AF-G4KL99-F1
#
_entry.id   AF-G4KL99-F1
#
_cell.length_a   1.000
_cell.length_b   1.000
_cell.length_c   1.000
_cell.angle_alpha   90.00
_cell.angle_beta   90.00
_cell.angle_gamma   90.00
#
_symmetry.space_group_name_H-M   'P 1'
#
loop_
_entity.id
_entity.type
_entity.pdbx_description
1 polymer ?
#
loop_
_entity_poly.entity_id
_entity_poly.type
_entity_poly.pdbx_seq_one_letter_code
_entity_poly.pdbx_strand_id
1 'polypeptide(L)'
;MIKLKSILSFKNIIGLILIIFAGIFFYAYILEHDWRYVTLSDEQVKKYRISEKKAIALYQLMKDTHELLGKNNINYWIEGGTLLGAVRHQGIIPFDDDLDIGIMHEDEIRLQQILPQFEQLGYRVKHNKIYVICGERCLDIFVFHKENDKFVLFNQSMRNKYPNDFFYDYELYPLKKYKFGSIEVYGPSEYKENLNRQYLEWDKYAIIYSPHSLHLPLLSNIEKKTKFILTLELLKPAQPLGPLEDKVNIVNSATFSGMCRGYSL
;
A
#
# COMPACT_ATOMS: atom_id res chain seq x y z
N MET A 1 -60.87 18.76 33.85
CA MET A 1 -60.85 17.81 32.72
C MET A 1 -60.24 18.49 31.49
N ILE A 2 -58.92 18.42 31.33
CA ILE A 2 -58.23 18.96 30.14
C ILE A 2 -58.49 17.98 28.99
N LYS A 3 -59.15 18.44 27.92
CA LYS A 3 -59.50 17.63 26.74
C LYS A 3 -58.22 17.20 26.01
N LEU A 4 -57.78 15.98 26.23
CA LEU A 4 -56.65 15.30 25.58
C LEU A 4 -56.90 14.98 24.08
N LYS A 5 -57.69 15.78 23.36
CA LYS A 5 -58.27 15.41 22.05
C LYS A 5 -57.68 16.13 20.83
N SER A 6 -56.49 16.75 20.94
CA SER A 6 -55.96 17.60 19.86
C SER A 6 -54.55 17.23 19.37
N ILE A 7 -53.90 16.21 19.92
CA ILE A 7 -52.49 15.90 19.59
C ILE A 7 -52.39 14.77 18.53
N LEU A 8 -53.41 13.91 18.42
CA LEU A 8 -53.43 12.74 17.54
C LEU A 8 -54.38 12.90 16.33
N SER A 9 -54.43 14.08 15.71
CA SER A 9 -55.14 14.22 14.43
C SER A 9 -54.40 13.41 13.36
N PHE A 10 -55.13 12.69 12.49
CA PHE A 10 -54.53 11.87 11.43
C PHE A 10 -53.54 12.66 10.55
N LYS A 11 -53.84 13.95 10.29
CA LYS A 11 -52.93 14.86 9.57
C LYS A 11 -51.64 15.15 10.34
N ASN A 12 -51.74 15.30 11.67
CA ASN A 12 -50.56 15.52 12.52
C ASN A 12 -49.69 14.26 12.58
N ILE A 13 -50.31 13.06 12.58
CA ILE A 13 -49.60 11.78 12.54
C ILE A 13 -48.86 11.62 11.20
N ILE A 14 -49.51 11.89 10.06
CA ILE A 14 -48.85 11.85 8.74
C ILE A 14 -47.71 12.87 8.66
N GLY A 15 -47.93 14.11 9.13
CA GLY A 15 -46.89 15.14 9.16
C GLY A 15 -45.68 14.71 9.99
N LEU A 16 -45.90 14.11 11.16
CA LEU A 16 -44.83 13.60 12.01
C LEU A 16 -44.08 12.44 11.34
N ILE A 17 -44.80 11.52 10.69
CA ILE A 17 -44.18 10.42 9.93
C ILE A 17 -43.29 10.97 8.81
N LEU A 18 -43.76 11.95 8.03
CA LEU A 18 -42.97 12.56 6.95
C LEU A 18 -41.71 13.27 7.47
N ILE A 19 -41.80 13.98 8.61
CA ILE A 19 -40.64 14.62 9.24
C ILE A 19 -39.62 13.57 9.71
N ILE A 20 -40.09 12.47 10.32
CA ILE A 20 -39.21 11.37 10.73
C ILE A 20 -38.51 10.76 9.51
N PHE A 21 -39.24 10.47 8.43
CA PHE A 21 -38.64 9.96 7.20
C PHE A 21 -37.63 10.94 6.60
N ALA A 22 -37.97 12.22 6.49
CA ALA A 22 -37.04 13.25 6.01
C ALA A 22 -35.78 13.33 6.88
N GLY A 23 -35.93 13.24 8.20
CA GLY A 23 -34.81 13.17 9.15
C GLY A 23 -33.94 11.92 8.96
N ILE A 24 -34.56 10.75 8.74
CA ILE A 24 -33.85 9.50 8.44
C ILE A 24 -33.09 9.62 7.12
N PHE A 25 -33.71 10.14 6.06
CA PHE A 25 -33.06 10.35 4.75
C PHE A 25 -31.93 11.37 4.84
N PHE A 26 -32.12 12.48 5.57
CA PHE A 26 -31.07 13.47 5.80
C PHE A 26 -29.92 12.87 6.60
N TYR A 27 -30.22 12.11 7.66
CA TYR A 27 -29.20 11.42 8.44
C TYR A 27 -28.45 10.38 7.59
N ALA A 28 -29.15 9.55 6.81
CA ALA A 28 -28.53 8.60 5.88
C ALA A 28 -27.66 9.32 4.83
N TYR A 29 -28.10 10.46 4.31
CA TYR A 29 -27.32 11.30 3.41
C TYR A 29 -26.02 11.77 4.05
N ILE A 30 -26.06 12.33 5.26
CA ILE A 30 -24.85 12.71 6.03
C ILE A 30 -23.94 11.50 6.24
N LEU A 31 -24.52 10.35 6.64
CA LEU A 31 -23.77 9.12 6.85
C LEU A 31 -23.07 8.61 5.59
N GLU A 32 -23.63 8.90 4.41
CA GLU A 32 -23.07 8.54 3.11
C GLU A 32 -22.13 9.59 2.54
N HIS A 33 -22.20 10.85 2.95
CA HIS A 33 -21.50 11.95 2.26
C HIS A 33 -20.32 12.52 3.05
N ASP A 34 -20.37 12.47 4.39
CA ASP A 34 -19.35 13.09 5.24
C ASP A 34 -18.29 12.10 5.76
N TRP A 35 -17.05 12.59 5.88
CA TRP A 35 -15.96 11.85 6.51
C TRP A 35 -16.19 11.73 8.01
N ARG A 36 -16.07 10.51 8.53
CA ARG A 36 -16.06 10.25 9.97
C ARG A 36 -14.64 10.20 10.49
N TYR A 37 -14.43 10.74 11.68
CA TYR A 37 -13.16 10.68 12.38
C TYR A 37 -13.32 9.80 13.60
N VAL A 38 -12.60 8.68 13.64
CA VAL A 38 -12.79 7.65 14.66
C VAL A 38 -11.45 7.33 15.32
N THR A 39 -11.43 7.34 16.65
CA THR A 39 -10.33 6.77 17.42
C THR A 39 -10.68 5.31 17.71
N LEU A 40 -9.86 4.38 17.24
CA LEU A 40 -10.00 2.96 17.55
C LEU A 40 -9.33 2.65 18.89
N SER A 41 -9.91 1.72 19.66
CA SER A 41 -9.18 1.09 20.76
C SER A 41 -8.12 0.13 20.22
N ASP A 42 -7.11 -0.18 21.03
CA ASP A 42 -6.02 -1.09 20.63
C ASP A 42 -6.56 -2.47 20.19
N GLU A 43 -7.60 -2.98 20.85
CA GLU A 43 -8.27 -4.22 20.45
C GLU A 43 -9.00 -4.10 19.09
N GLN A 44 -9.60 -2.95 18.80
CA GLN A 44 -10.24 -2.72 17.50
C GLN A 44 -9.20 -2.60 16.38
N VAL A 45 -8.03 -2.00 16.65
CA VAL A 45 -6.94 -1.91 15.68
C VAL A 45 -6.49 -3.30 15.22
N LYS A 46 -6.39 -4.27 16.14
CA LYS A 46 -5.95 -5.65 15.83
C LYS A 46 -6.79 -6.31 14.73
N LYS A 47 -8.09 -6.01 14.64
CA LYS A 47 -8.99 -6.56 13.61
C LYS A 47 -8.53 -6.22 12.18
N TYR A 48 -7.94 -5.05 11.99
CA TYR A 48 -7.56 -4.57 10.67
C TYR A 48 -6.19 -5.06 10.22
N ARG A 49 -5.43 -5.66 11.13
CA ARG A 49 -4.05 -6.04 10.83
C ARG A 49 -3.99 -7.22 9.87
N ILE A 50 -3.04 -7.16 8.96
CA ILE A 50 -2.64 -8.35 8.20
C ILE A 50 -2.09 -9.41 9.16
N SER A 51 -2.24 -10.68 8.80
CA SER A 51 -1.72 -11.78 9.61
C SER A 51 -0.18 -11.77 9.64
N GLU A 52 0.39 -12.35 10.69
CA GLU A 52 1.84 -12.49 10.85
C GLU A 52 2.49 -13.17 9.64
N LYS A 53 1.85 -14.21 9.10
CA LYS A 53 2.29 -14.91 7.88
C LYS A 53 2.38 -13.97 6.66
N LYS A 54 1.44 -13.04 6.52
CA LYS A 54 1.45 -12.08 5.41
C LYS A 54 2.52 -11.02 5.61
N ALA A 55 2.66 -10.51 6.83
CA ALA A 55 3.67 -9.51 7.16
C ALA A 55 5.09 -10.05 6.89
N ILE A 56 5.41 -11.24 7.40
CA ILE A 56 6.75 -11.83 7.18
C ILE A 56 7.01 -12.11 5.69
N ALA A 57 5.99 -12.55 4.94
CA ALA A 57 6.11 -12.79 3.51
C ALA A 57 6.37 -11.52 2.70
N LEU A 58 5.74 -10.40 3.07
CA LEU A 58 5.99 -9.10 2.44
C LEU A 58 7.40 -8.58 2.76
N TYR A 59 7.85 -8.64 4.01
CA TYR A 59 9.23 -8.25 4.34
C TYR A 59 10.27 -9.12 3.63
N GLN A 60 10.02 -10.43 3.51
CA GLN A 60 10.89 -11.32 2.74
C GLN A 60 10.91 -10.96 1.26
N LEU A 61 9.74 -10.70 0.66
CA LEU A 61 9.63 -10.29 -0.74
C LEU A 61 10.37 -8.97 -0.99
N MET A 62 10.25 -7.99 -0.09
CA MET A 62 10.97 -6.72 -0.20
C MET A 62 12.48 -6.90 -0.10
N LYS A 63 12.96 -7.74 0.84
CA LYS A 63 14.39 -8.07 0.99
C LYS A 63 14.95 -8.72 -0.26
N ASP A 64 14.29 -9.77 -0.75
CA ASP A 64 14.74 -10.50 -1.94
C ASP A 64 14.75 -9.58 -3.16
N THR A 65 13.74 -8.72 -3.31
CA THR A 65 13.67 -7.71 -4.38
C THR A 65 14.81 -6.71 -4.26
N HIS A 66 15.04 -6.12 -3.09
CA HIS A 66 16.13 -5.17 -2.84
C HIS A 66 17.49 -5.75 -3.24
N GLU A 67 17.79 -6.97 -2.78
CA GLU A 67 19.05 -7.64 -3.06
C GLU A 67 19.22 -7.96 -4.55
N LEU A 68 18.15 -8.43 -5.20
CA LEU A 68 18.19 -8.81 -6.60
C LEU A 68 18.35 -7.61 -7.53
N LEU A 69 17.62 -6.52 -7.27
CA LEU A 69 17.76 -5.27 -8.03
C LEU A 69 19.16 -4.67 -7.83
N GLY A 70 19.65 -4.64 -6.59
CA GLY A 70 20.99 -4.14 -6.25
C GLY A 70 22.11 -4.91 -6.95
N LYS A 71 22.06 -6.25 -6.95
CA LYS A 71 23.06 -7.10 -7.64
C LYS A 71 23.09 -6.89 -9.16
N ASN A 72 21.99 -6.43 -9.75
CA ASN A 72 21.86 -6.20 -11.19
C ASN A 72 21.89 -4.71 -11.55
N ASN A 73 22.34 -3.86 -10.62
CA ASN A 73 22.49 -2.41 -10.74
C ASN A 73 21.19 -1.67 -11.12
N ILE A 74 20.03 -2.24 -10.83
CA ILE A 74 18.73 -1.62 -11.13
C ILE A 74 18.40 -0.68 -9.98
N ASN A 75 18.32 0.61 -10.27
CA ASN A 75 17.92 1.59 -9.28
C ASN A 75 16.40 1.55 -9.13
N TYR A 76 15.95 1.59 -7.89
CA TYR A 76 14.52 1.62 -7.56
C TYR A 76 14.28 2.58 -6.40
N TRP A 77 13.02 2.94 -6.19
CA TRP A 77 12.56 3.63 -4.99
C TRP A 77 11.24 3.03 -4.53
N ILE A 78 10.99 3.04 -3.22
CA ILE A 78 9.65 2.79 -2.69
C ILE A 78 8.71 3.95 -3.03
N GLU A 79 7.46 3.63 -3.31
CA GLU A 79 6.43 4.62 -3.65
C GLU A 79 5.08 4.26 -2.99
N GLY A 80 4.03 5.05 -3.26
CA GLY A 80 2.68 4.81 -2.76
C GLY A 80 2.55 4.47 -1.26
N GLY A 81 1.83 3.38 -0.99
CA GLY A 81 1.58 2.88 0.37
C GLY A 81 2.87 2.42 1.06
N THR A 82 3.83 1.91 0.29
CA THR A 82 5.13 1.44 0.79
C THR A 82 6.00 2.60 1.29
N LEU A 83 6.05 3.71 0.54
CA LEU A 83 6.71 4.94 0.97
C LEU A 83 6.08 5.50 2.25
N LEU A 84 4.74 5.57 2.28
CA LEU A 84 4.00 6.01 3.46
C LEU A 84 4.30 5.11 4.67
N GLY A 85 4.35 3.79 4.46
CA GLY A 85 4.75 2.81 5.48
C GLY A 85 6.14 3.08 6.04
N ALA A 86 7.13 3.22 5.17
CA ALA A 86 8.51 3.49 5.58
C ALA A 86 8.64 4.79 6.39
N VAL A 87 8.01 5.87 5.94
CA VAL A 87 8.05 7.18 6.63
C VAL A 87 7.32 7.14 7.98
N ARG A 88 6.12 6.57 8.01
CA ARG A 88 5.21 6.68 9.17
C ARG A 88 5.38 5.56 10.20
N HIS A 89 5.69 4.35 9.75
CA HIS A 89 5.75 3.15 10.60
C HIS A 89 7.15 2.53 10.66
N GLN A 90 8.10 3.00 9.84
CA GLN A 90 9.40 2.35 9.65
C GLN A 90 9.26 0.90 9.18
N GLY A 91 8.24 0.60 8.38
CA GLY A 91 7.87 -0.74 7.94
C GLY A 91 6.54 -0.74 7.19
N ILE A 92 5.98 -1.92 6.95
CA ILE A 92 4.70 -2.05 6.24
C ILE A 92 3.57 -1.46 7.10
N ILE A 93 2.66 -0.72 6.49
CA ILE A 93 1.44 -0.25 7.15
C ILE A 93 0.65 -1.49 7.62
N PRO A 94 0.20 -1.60 8.88
CA PRO A 94 -0.23 -2.87 9.45
C PRO A 94 -1.50 -3.47 8.81
N PHE A 95 -2.24 -2.71 8.01
CA PHE A 95 -3.44 -3.13 7.29
C PHE A 95 -3.27 -3.07 5.75
N ASP A 96 -2.05 -2.81 5.30
CA ASP A 96 -1.69 -2.78 3.89
C ASP A 96 -1.12 -4.14 3.48
N ASP A 97 -1.35 -4.52 2.23
CA ASP A 97 -1.30 -5.93 1.86
C ASP A 97 -0.46 -6.23 0.61
N ASP A 98 0.14 -5.21 0.01
CA ASP A 98 1.15 -5.33 -1.04
C ASP A 98 2.32 -4.36 -0.80
N LEU A 99 3.19 -4.25 -1.80
CA LEU A 99 4.33 -3.36 -1.84
C LEU A 99 4.38 -2.70 -3.21
N ASP A 100 4.85 -1.46 -3.27
CA ASP A 100 4.96 -0.66 -4.48
C ASP A 100 6.37 -0.08 -4.58
N ILE A 101 7.01 -0.29 -5.72
CA ILE A 101 8.28 0.35 -6.05
C ILE A 101 8.25 0.92 -7.47
N GLY A 102 9.00 2.00 -7.67
CA GLY A 102 9.29 2.57 -8.98
C GLY A 102 10.68 2.18 -9.49
N ILE A 103 10.80 1.98 -10.80
CA ILE A 103 12.07 1.92 -11.53
C ILE A 103 12.06 2.90 -12.70
N MET A 104 13.24 3.25 -13.19
CA MET A 104 13.39 4.00 -14.44
C MET A 104 13.17 3.10 -15.66
N HIS A 105 12.57 3.62 -16.72
CA HIS A 105 12.32 2.90 -17.98
C HIS A 105 13.63 2.39 -18.62
N GLU A 106 14.72 3.12 -18.44
CA GLU A 106 16.06 2.72 -18.87
C GLU A 106 16.54 1.42 -18.20
N ASP A 107 15.99 1.08 -17.04
CA ASP A 107 16.33 -0.12 -16.27
C ASP A 107 15.37 -1.30 -16.57
N GLU A 108 14.30 -1.07 -17.34
CA GLU A 108 13.26 -2.06 -17.61
C GLU A 108 13.81 -3.31 -18.31
N ILE A 109 14.71 -3.14 -19.28
CA ILE A 109 15.34 -4.28 -19.99
C ILE A 109 16.14 -5.15 -19.01
N ARG A 110 16.85 -4.53 -18.05
CA ARG A 110 17.61 -5.25 -17.03
C ARG A 110 16.69 -5.94 -16.04
N LEU A 111 15.57 -5.31 -15.68
CA LEU A 111 14.52 -5.97 -14.89
C LEU A 111 14.00 -7.22 -15.62
N GLN A 112 13.67 -7.11 -16.91
CA GLN A 112 13.16 -8.24 -17.71
C GLN A 112 14.13 -9.43 -17.72
N GLN A 113 15.44 -9.17 -17.78
CA GLN A 113 16.48 -10.22 -17.76
C GLN A 113 16.56 -10.98 -16.43
N ILE A 114 16.14 -10.37 -15.32
CA ILE A 114 16.24 -10.97 -13.98
C ILE A 114 14.92 -11.57 -13.49
N LEU A 115 13.81 -11.41 -14.23
CA LEU A 115 12.51 -12.00 -13.87
C LEU A 115 12.59 -13.51 -13.59
N PRO A 116 13.33 -14.34 -14.36
CA PRO A 116 13.47 -15.76 -14.04
C PRO A 116 14.14 -16.04 -12.69
N GLN A 117 14.95 -15.10 -12.16
CA GLN A 117 15.58 -15.26 -10.84
C GLN A 117 14.54 -15.11 -9.72
N PHE A 118 13.50 -14.28 -9.89
CA PHE A 118 12.37 -14.27 -8.96
C PHE A 118 11.62 -15.60 -8.94
N GLU A 119 11.47 -16.25 -10.09
CA GLU A 119 10.83 -17.58 -10.18
C GLU A 119 11.65 -18.65 -9.46
N GLN A 120 12.99 -18.61 -9.58
CA GLN A 120 13.89 -19.49 -8.84
C GLN A 120 13.80 -19.29 -7.31
N LEU A 121 13.45 -18.08 -6.85
CA LEU A 121 13.20 -17.77 -5.44
C LEU A 121 11.79 -18.20 -4.97
N GLY A 122 10.97 -18.76 -5.88
CA GLY A 122 9.62 -19.25 -5.60
C GLY A 122 8.51 -18.22 -5.79
N TYR A 123 8.80 -17.08 -6.43
CA TYR A 123 7.80 -16.06 -6.75
C TYR A 123 7.19 -16.30 -8.13
N ARG A 124 5.93 -15.92 -8.31
CA ARG A 124 5.28 -15.85 -9.62
C ARG A 124 5.46 -14.46 -10.19
N VAL A 125 5.87 -14.37 -11.44
CA VAL A 125 5.99 -13.10 -12.16
C VAL A 125 4.80 -12.93 -13.09
N LYS A 126 4.21 -11.74 -13.10
CA LYS A 126 3.23 -11.32 -14.10
C LYS A 126 3.66 -9.98 -14.67
N HIS A 127 3.42 -9.79 -15.97
CA HIS A 127 3.67 -8.52 -16.63
C HIS A 127 2.50 -8.16 -17.53
N ASN A 128 1.98 -6.95 -17.37
CA ASN A 128 1.02 -6.35 -18.30
C ASN A 128 1.29 -4.84 -18.43
N LYS A 129 0.66 -4.01 -17.60
CA LYS A 129 0.90 -2.55 -17.55
C LYS A 129 2.02 -2.18 -16.58
N ILE A 130 2.29 -3.07 -15.63
CA ILE A 130 3.30 -3.04 -14.57
C ILE A 130 3.82 -4.48 -14.41
N TYR A 131 4.94 -4.64 -13.71
CA TYR A 131 5.42 -5.95 -13.28
C TYR A 131 4.89 -6.25 -11.88
N VAL A 132 4.47 -7.48 -11.66
CA VAL A 132 3.90 -7.94 -10.38
C VAL A 132 4.63 -9.21 -9.97
N ILE A 133 5.31 -9.16 -8.83
CA ILE A 133 6.04 -10.28 -8.24
C ILE A 133 5.24 -10.79 -7.05
N CYS A 134 4.73 -12.04 -7.13
CA CYS A 134 3.79 -12.56 -6.13
C CYS A 134 4.25 -13.87 -5.48
N GLY A 135 4.31 -13.89 -4.15
CA GLY A 135 4.36 -15.09 -3.31
C GLY A 135 3.02 -15.31 -2.61
N GLU A 136 3.03 -15.22 -1.28
CA GLU A 136 1.82 -15.11 -0.45
C GLU A 136 1.10 -13.77 -0.71
N ARG A 137 1.90 -12.72 -0.93
CA ARG A 137 1.49 -11.35 -1.27
C ARG A 137 2.28 -10.87 -2.48
N CYS A 138 1.94 -9.70 -3.01
CA CYS A 138 2.53 -9.17 -4.23
C CYS A 138 3.32 -7.88 -3.97
N LEU A 139 4.29 -7.65 -4.85
CA LEU A 139 5.02 -6.41 -5.00
C LEU A 139 4.84 -5.95 -6.45
N ASP A 140 4.36 -4.72 -6.60
CA ASP A 140 4.14 -4.05 -7.88
C ASP A 140 5.36 -3.18 -8.21
N ILE A 141 5.87 -3.32 -9.45
CA ILE A 141 6.98 -2.53 -9.98
C ILE A 141 6.43 -1.65 -11.10
N PHE A 142 6.41 -0.36 -10.82
CA PHE A 142 5.96 0.69 -11.72
C PHE A 142 7.15 1.23 -12.52
N VAL A 143 6.94 1.42 -13.82
CA VAL A 143 7.96 1.97 -14.72
C VAL A 143 7.72 3.45 -14.90
N PHE A 144 8.73 4.26 -14.64
CA PHE A 144 8.72 5.72 -14.78
C PHE A 144 9.70 6.18 -15.84
N HIS A 145 9.44 7.33 -16.46
CA HIS A 145 10.42 8.05 -17.24
C HIS A 145 10.42 9.54 -16.88
N LYS A 146 11.51 10.22 -17.24
CA LYS A 146 11.63 11.66 -17.00
C LYS A 146 10.98 12.45 -18.13
N GLU A 147 10.07 13.35 -17.78
CA GLU A 147 9.50 14.39 -18.63
C GLU A 147 9.81 15.74 -18.00
N ASN A 148 10.71 16.53 -18.62
CA ASN A 148 11.20 17.79 -18.07
C ASN A 148 11.78 17.61 -16.65
N ASP A 149 11.14 18.20 -15.65
CA ASP A 149 11.50 18.19 -14.22
C ASP A 149 10.73 17.13 -13.41
N LYS A 150 9.97 16.24 -14.07
CA LYS A 150 9.14 15.23 -13.43
C LYS A 150 9.49 13.81 -13.85
N PHE A 151 9.41 12.89 -12.92
CA PHE A 151 9.34 11.45 -13.14
C PHE A 151 7.89 11.02 -13.09
N VAL A 152 7.40 10.48 -14.19
CA VAL A 152 5.99 10.15 -14.42
C VAL A 152 5.87 8.72 -14.90
N LEU A 153 4.75 8.06 -14.58
CA LEU A 153 4.46 6.71 -15.03
C LEU A 153 4.55 6.60 -16.57
N PHE A 154 5.33 5.63 -17.05
CA PHE A 154 5.57 5.40 -18.48
C PHE A 154 4.31 4.89 -19.19
N ASN A 155 3.57 3.98 -18.56
CA ASN A 155 2.33 3.47 -19.12
C ASN A 155 1.18 4.50 -18.98
N GLN A 156 0.64 4.96 -20.11
CA GLN A 156 -0.44 5.96 -20.13
C GLN A 156 -1.70 5.53 -19.34
N SER A 157 -2.06 4.25 -19.37
CA SER A 157 -3.23 3.77 -18.62
C SER A 157 -2.99 3.83 -17.12
N MET A 158 -1.74 3.65 -16.67
CA MET A 158 -1.36 3.76 -15.26
C MET A 158 -1.33 5.23 -14.86
N ARG A 159 -0.74 6.11 -15.68
CA ARG A 159 -0.76 7.55 -15.46
C ARG A 159 -2.17 8.12 -15.34
N ASN A 160 -3.11 7.64 -16.16
CA ASN A 160 -4.51 8.06 -16.06
C ASN A 160 -5.19 7.54 -14.78
N LYS A 161 -4.79 6.36 -14.30
CA LYS A 161 -5.34 5.75 -13.08
C LYS A 161 -4.79 6.43 -11.83
N TYR A 162 -3.52 6.82 -11.85
CA TYR A 162 -2.79 7.43 -10.74
C TYR A 162 -2.18 8.77 -11.18
N PRO A 163 -2.99 9.80 -11.46
CA PRO A 163 -2.51 11.06 -12.02
C PRO A 163 -1.64 11.88 -11.05
N ASN A 164 -1.71 11.59 -9.75
CA ASN A 164 -0.92 12.24 -8.71
C ASN A 164 0.37 11.47 -8.37
N ASP A 165 0.57 10.29 -8.97
CA ASP A 165 1.76 9.48 -8.78
C ASP A 165 2.86 9.91 -9.75
N PHE A 166 3.59 10.91 -9.30
CA PHE A 166 4.77 11.45 -9.96
C PHE A 166 5.68 12.10 -8.93
N PHE A 167 6.95 12.25 -9.29
CA PHE A 167 7.96 12.92 -8.46
C PHE A 167 8.61 14.06 -9.24
N TYR A 168 8.85 15.20 -8.60
CA TYR A 168 9.77 16.19 -9.14
C TYR A 168 11.23 15.75 -8.97
N ASP A 169 12.13 16.36 -9.73
CA ASP A 169 13.56 16.02 -9.69
C ASP A 169 14.15 16.10 -8.28
N TYR A 170 13.84 17.19 -7.57
CA TYR A 170 14.26 17.44 -6.19
C TYR A 170 13.54 16.54 -5.17
N GLU A 171 12.38 15.98 -5.52
CA GLU A 171 11.67 15.04 -4.65
C GLU A 171 12.31 13.67 -4.72
N LEU A 172 12.61 13.18 -5.93
CA LEU A 172 13.12 11.83 -6.11
C LEU A 172 14.62 11.74 -5.79
N TYR A 173 15.45 12.56 -6.43
CA TYR A 173 16.90 12.43 -6.38
C TYR A 173 17.58 13.50 -5.50
N PRO A 174 18.69 13.15 -4.82
CA PRO A 174 19.27 11.81 -4.72
C PRO A 174 18.41 10.88 -3.86
N LEU A 175 18.38 9.59 -4.20
CA LEU A 175 17.69 8.58 -3.40
C LEU A 175 18.31 8.50 -2.00
N LYS A 176 17.48 8.25 -0.99
CA LYS A 176 17.92 8.02 0.38
C LYS A 176 17.44 6.69 0.92
N LYS A 177 18.11 6.21 1.97
CA LYS A 177 17.73 4.98 2.65
C LYS A 177 16.65 5.24 3.69
N TYR A 178 15.71 4.31 3.78
CA TYR A 178 14.65 4.28 4.78
C TYR A 178 14.70 2.95 5.53
N LYS A 179 14.47 3.01 6.84
CA LYS A 179 14.23 1.81 7.63
C LYS A 179 12.88 1.20 7.23
N PHE A 180 12.87 -0.10 6.97
CA PHE A 180 11.66 -0.83 6.58
C PHE A 180 11.66 -2.22 7.23
N GLY A 181 11.06 -2.31 8.41
CA GLY A 181 11.13 -3.48 9.26
C GLY A 181 12.57 -3.72 9.75
N SER A 182 13.12 -4.89 9.40
CA SER A 182 14.49 -5.30 9.73
C SER A 182 15.52 -4.98 8.64
N ILE A 183 15.09 -4.40 7.51
CA ILE A 183 15.96 -4.04 6.37
C ILE A 183 15.97 -2.52 6.13
N GLU A 184 16.86 -2.09 5.22
CA GLU A 184 16.85 -0.75 4.64
C GLU A 184 16.43 -0.83 3.16
N VAL A 185 15.72 0.18 2.68
CA VAL A 185 15.26 0.28 1.28
C VAL A 185 15.52 1.68 0.73
N TYR A 186 15.64 1.82 -0.58
CA TYR A 186 15.78 3.12 -1.23
C TYR A 186 14.42 3.79 -1.44
N GLY A 187 14.38 5.12 -1.29
CA GLY A 187 13.20 5.94 -1.51
C GLY A 187 13.57 7.37 -1.94
N PRO A 188 12.57 8.23 -2.20
CA PRO A 188 12.76 9.61 -2.62
C PRO A 188 13.51 10.45 -1.58
N SER A 189 14.26 11.45 -2.03
CA SER A 189 14.93 12.44 -1.18
C SER A 189 13.94 13.22 -0.31
N GLU A 190 12.88 13.75 -0.93
CA GLU A 190 11.82 14.53 -0.27
C GLU A 190 10.46 13.93 -0.59
N TYR A 191 9.85 13.30 0.43
CA TYR A 191 8.61 12.53 0.26
C TYR A 191 7.34 13.36 0.52
N LYS A 192 7.44 14.46 1.26
CA LYS A 192 6.27 15.10 1.88
C LYS A 192 5.27 15.62 0.86
N GLU A 193 5.76 16.32 -0.16
CA GLU A 193 4.91 16.89 -1.21
C GLU A 193 4.31 15.81 -2.10
N ASN A 194 5.05 14.74 -2.43
CA ASN A 194 4.49 13.58 -3.11
C ASN A 194 3.38 12.92 -2.28
N LEU A 195 3.62 12.60 -1.00
CA LEU A 195 2.60 12.00 -0.13
C LEU A 195 1.39 12.93 0.07
N ASN A 196 1.57 14.24 0.14
CA ASN A 196 0.46 15.20 0.24
C ASN A 196 -0.44 15.17 -1.01
N ARG A 197 0.12 14.93 -2.21
CA ARG A 197 -0.66 14.79 -3.45
C ARG A 197 -1.43 13.47 -3.52
N GLN A 198 -0.85 12.40 -2.97
CA GLN A 198 -1.43 11.06 -3.04
C GLN A 198 -2.44 10.79 -1.91
N TYR A 199 -2.14 11.26 -0.69
CA TYR A 199 -2.84 10.89 0.53
C TYR A 199 -3.07 12.11 1.42
N LEU A 200 -4.19 12.80 1.24
CA LEU A 200 -4.50 13.98 2.04
C LEU A 200 -4.57 13.65 3.54
N GLU A 201 -3.81 14.39 4.37
CA GLU A 201 -3.71 14.21 5.83
C GLU A 201 -3.19 12.83 6.29
N TRP A 202 -2.32 12.21 5.48
CA TRP A 202 -1.68 10.91 5.78
C TRP A 202 -0.94 10.86 7.12
N ASP A 203 -0.48 12.01 7.60
CA ASP A 203 0.27 12.22 8.83
C ASP A 203 -0.64 12.32 10.08
N LYS A 204 -1.95 12.49 9.88
CA LYS A 204 -2.95 12.61 10.96
C LYS A 204 -3.88 11.40 11.03
N TYR A 205 -4.19 10.82 9.86
CA TYR A 205 -5.21 9.80 9.75
C TYR A 205 -4.72 8.57 8.95
N ALA A 206 -5.21 7.42 9.35
CA ALA A 206 -5.19 6.21 8.55
C ALA A 206 -6.52 6.08 7.80
N ILE A 207 -6.43 5.75 6.52
CA ILE A 207 -7.57 5.34 5.71
C ILE A 207 -7.30 3.89 5.31
N ILE A 208 -8.22 3.01 5.66
CA ILE A 208 -8.14 1.60 5.26
C ILE A 208 -8.88 1.50 3.93
N TYR A 209 -8.13 1.63 2.85
CA TYR A 209 -8.68 1.42 1.51
C TYR A 209 -9.06 -0.05 1.32
N SER A 210 -9.98 -0.30 0.39
CA SER A 210 -10.41 -1.67 0.09
C SER A 210 -9.17 -2.48 -0.32
N PRO A 211 -8.79 -3.51 0.45
CA PRO A 211 -7.53 -4.20 0.23
C PRO A 211 -7.49 -4.91 -1.12
N HIS A 212 -6.30 -5.09 -1.68
CA HIS A 212 -6.12 -5.78 -2.96
C HIS A 212 -6.51 -7.28 -2.87
N SER A 213 -6.61 -7.82 -1.65
CA SER A 213 -7.16 -9.15 -1.36
C SER A 213 -8.37 -9.09 -0.42
N LEU A 214 -9.22 -10.13 -0.47
CA LEU A 214 -10.38 -10.37 0.41
C LEU A 214 -10.01 -10.62 1.90
N HIS A 215 -8.94 -10.01 2.42
CA HIS A 215 -8.52 -10.23 3.81
C HIS A 215 -9.33 -9.44 4.83
N LEU A 216 -10.00 -8.37 4.40
CA LEU A 216 -11.07 -7.72 5.16
C LEU A 216 -12.41 -8.14 4.55
N PRO A 217 -13.44 -8.47 5.37
CA PRO A 217 -14.80 -8.59 4.86
C PRO A 217 -15.20 -7.28 4.16
N LEU A 218 -16.16 -7.32 3.23
CA LEU A 218 -16.70 -6.14 2.55
C LEU A 218 -16.86 -5.00 3.55
N LEU A 219 -15.98 -3.99 3.46
CA LEU A 219 -16.05 -2.82 4.33
C LEU A 219 -17.45 -2.23 4.17
N SER A 220 -18.11 -1.99 5.29
CA SER A 220 -19.39 -1.28 5.27
C SER A 220 -19.21 0.07 4.56
N ASN A 221 -20.28 0.61 3.97
CA ASN A 221 -20.23 1.95 3.37
C ASN A 221 -19.75 3.02 4.37
N ILE A 222 -19.93 2.75 5.67
CA ILE A 222 -19.44 3.55 6.80
C ILE A 222 -17.91 3.47 6.92
N GLU A 223 -17.33 2.27 6.92
CA GLU A 223 -15.88 2.07 7.03
C GLU A 223 -15.12 2.67 5.83
N LYS A 224 -15.71 2.64 4.63
CA LYS A 224 -15.12 3.26 3.42
C LYS A 224 -14.95 4.78 3.49
N LYS A 225 -15.70 5.46 4.36
CA LYS A 225 -15.62 6.92 4.60
C LYS A 225 -15.19 7.26 6.03
N THR A 226 -14.33 6.42 6.60
CA THR A 226 -13.80 6.65 7.95
C THR A 226 -12.29 6.95 7.89
N LYS A 227 -11.91 8.07 8.51
CA LYS A 227 -10.53 8.43 8.84
C LYS A 227 -10.26 7.99 10.28
N PHE A 228 -9.35 7.05 10.45
CA PHE A 228 -8.93 6.61 11.78
C PHE A 228 -7.83 7.54 12.30
N ILE A 229 -8.03 8.09 13.49
CA ILE A 229 -7.02 8.91 14.17
C ILE A 229 -5.83 8.01 14.50
N LEU A 230 -4.61 8.44 14.17
CA LEU A 230 -3.39 7.67 14.40
C LEU A 230 -3.11 7.54 15.90
N THR A 231 -3.46 6.40 16.47
CA THR A 231 -3.05 6.00 17.82
C THR A 231 -1.65 5.41 17.81
N LEU A 232 -0.99 5.35 18.98
CA LEU A 232 0.33 4.69 19.12
C LEU A 232 0.27 3.24 18.66
N GLU A 233 -0.83 2.55 18.91
CA GLU A 233 -1.02 1.18 18.45
C GLU A 233 -1.13 1.11 16.93
N LEU A 234 -1.90 1.99 16.29
CA LEU A 234 -2.06 2.01 14.84
C LEU A 234 -0.76 2.37 14.10
N LEU A 235 0.14 3.12 14.77
CA LEU A 235 1.46 3.47 14.25
C LEU A 235 2.50 2.34 14.33
N LYS A 236 2.20 1.21 14.97
CA LYS A 236 3.09 0.05 14.93
C LYS A 236 3.02 -0.61 13.54
N PRO A 237 4.17 -0.89 12.89
CA PRO A 237 4.19 -1.54 11.58
C PRO A 237 3.63 -2.96 11.66
N ALA A 238 3.35 -3.56 10.50
CA ALA A 238 3.03 -4.98 10.42
C ALA A 238 4.13 -5.82 11.09
N GLN A 239 3.73 -6.87 11.81
CA GLN A 239 4.59 -7.77 12.56
C GLN A 239 4.33 -9.23 12.15
N PRO A 240 5.33 -10.12 12.26
CA PRO A 240 6.70 -9.88 12.72
C PRO A 240 7.60 -9.25 11.65
N LEU A 241 8.72 -8.65 12.06
CA LEU A 241 9.73 -8.04 11.17
C LEU A 241 10.79 -9.04 10.66
N GLY A 242 10.79 -10.27 11.17
CA GLY A 242 11.81 -11.28 10.94
C GLY A 242 11.61 -12.54 11.80
N PRO A 243 12.55 -13.50 11.74
CA PRO A 243 13.76 -13.50 10.93
C PRO A 243 13.46 -13.61 9.43
N LEU A 244 14.30 -12.98 8.60
CA LEU A 244 14.25 -13.08 7.14
C LEU A 244 15.36 -14.02 6.65
N GLU A 245 15.10 -14.70 5.55
CA GLU A 245 16.00 -15.67 4.92
C GLU A 245 16.91 -15.00 3.87
N ASP A 246 18.11 -15.56 3.67
CA ASP A 246 19.10 -15.10 2.68
C ASP A 246 18.98 -15.86 1.34
N LYS A 247 17.77 -15.89 0.77
CA LYS A 247 17.46 -16.72 -0.42
C LYS A 247 18.29 -16.36 -1.64
N VAL A 248 18.50 -15.07 -1.91
CA VAL A 248 19.23 -14.58 -3.10
C VAL A 248 20.70 -15.02 -3.10
N ASN A 249 21.32 -15.14 -1.93
CA ASN A 249 22.70 -15.64 -1.82
C ASN A 249 22.78 -17.15 -2.00
N ILE A 250 21.77 -17.89 -1.51
CA ILE A 250 21.71 -19.35 -1.62
C ILE A 250 21.52 -19.78 -3.08
N VAL A 251 20.54 -19.22 -3.80
CA VAL A 251 20.25 -19.61 -5.19
C VAL A 251 21.44 -19.33 -6.12
N ASN A 252 22.11 -18.19 -5.96
CA ASN A 252 23.27 -17.84 -6.81
C ASN A 252 24.51 -18.70 -6.54
N SER A 253 24.67 -19.25 -5.34
CA SER A 253 25.76 -20.21 -5.07
C SER A 253 25.48 -21.61 -5.67
N ALA A 254 24.21 -22.02 -5.71
CA ALA A 254 23.79 -23.26 -6.35
C ALA A 254 23.95 -23.23 -7.87
N THR A 255 23.67 -22.10 -8.53
CA THR A 255 23.87 -21.95 -9.98
C THR A 255 25.36 -21.93 -10.37
N PHE A 256 26.23 -21.32 -9.56
CA PHE A 256 27.69 -21.33 -9.80
C PHE A 256 28.32 -22.72 -9.62
N SER A 257 27.88 -23.49 -8.63
CA SER A 257 28.38 -24.86 -8.39
C SER A 257 27.95 -25.87 -9.47
N GLY A 258 26.88 -25.58 -10.23
CA GLY A 258 26.45 -26.37 -11.38
C GLY A 258 27.27 -26.14 -12.66
N MET A 259 27.95 -24.99 -12.80
CA MET A 259 28.78 -24.66 -13.98
C MET A 259 30.21 -25.22 -13.91
N CYS A 260 30.71 -25.62 -12.73
CA CYS A 260 32.08 -26.16 -12.60
C CYS A 260 32.21 -27.67 -12.84
N ARG A 261 31.16 -28.37 -13.33
CA ARG A 261 31.25 -29.79 -13.73
C ARG A 261 31.07 -29.95 -15.24
N GLY A 262 32.06 -29.52 -16.01
CA GLY A 262 32.14 -29.78 -17.43
C GLY A 262 33.47 -29.30 -17.98
N TYR A 263 34.21 -30.22 -18.59
CA TYR A 263 35.52 -30.05 -19.24
C TYR A 263 36.75 -30.09 -18.32
N SER A 264 37.06 -31.29 -17.85
CA SER A 264 38.44 -31.77 -17.84
C SER A 264 38.63 -32.64 -19.09
N LEU A 265 39.54 -32.19 -19.97
CA LEU A 265 40.00 -32.87 -21.18
C LEU A 265 40.61 -34.24 -20.87
#